data_AF-A0A654VCT8-F1
#
_entry.id   AF-A0A654VCT8-F1
#
_cell.length_a   1.000
_cell.length_b   1.000
_cell.length_c   1.000
_cell.angle_alpha   90.00
_cell.angle_beta   90.00
_cell.angle_gamma   90.00
#
_symmetry.space_group_name_H-M   'P 1'
#
loop_
_entity.id
_entity.type
_entity.pdbx_description
1 polymer ?
#
loop_
_entity_poly.entity_id
_entity_poly.type
_entity_poly.pdbx_seq_one_letter_code
_entity_poly.pdbx_strand_id
1 'polypeptide(L)' 'MILVTHEMQFAQAIADRIIFLDQGKIAEEGTAQAFFTNPQTKRAQEFLNVFDFSQFGSYL' A
#
# COMPACT_ATOMS: atom_id res chain seq x y z
N MET A 1 -7.02 -3.77 -15.79
CA MET A 1 -8.22 -3.48 -14.97
C MET A 1 -7.85 -2.40 -13.98
N ILE A 2 -8.78 -1.51 -13.63
CA ILE A 2 -8.54 -0.45 -12.64
C ILE A 2 -9.55 -0.63 -11.51
N LEU A 3 -9.06 -0.58 -10.28
CA LEU A 3 -9.84 -0.66 -9.06
C LEU A 3 -9.44 0.51 -8.16
N VAL A 4 -10.42 1.11 -7.50
CA VAL A 4 -10.20 2.05 -6.40
C VAL A 4 -10.79 1.41 -5.15
N THR A 5 -9.97 1.22 -4.11
CA THR A 5 -10.42 0.56 -2.87
C THR A 5 -9.68 1.11 -1.66
N HIS A 6 -10.33 1.06 -0.51
CA HIS A 6 -9.72 1.25 0.80
C HIS A 6 -9.38 -0.07 1.50
N GLU A 7 -9.73 -1.21 0.90
CA GLU A 7 -9.41 -2.54 1.43
C GLU A 7 -8.02 -2.99 0.97
N MET A 8 -7.02 -2.70 1.80
CA MET A 8 -5.61 -2.93 1.46
C MET A 8 -5.24 -4.41 1.28
N GLN A 9 -5.86 -5.33 2.04
CA GLN A 9 -5.64 -6.77 1.89
C GLN A 9 -6.08 -7.27 0.51
N PHE A 10 -7.20 -6.76 0.00
CA PHE A 10 -7.67 -7.08 -1.35
C PHE A 10 -6.73 -6.50 -2.41
N ALA A 11 -6.30 -5.25 -2.23
CA ALA A 11 -5.34 -4.62 -3.13
C ALA A 11 -4.01 -5.39 -3.16
N GLN A 12 -3.50 -5.85 -2.02
CA GLN A 12 -2.28 -6.64 -1.93
C GLN A 12 -2.39 -8.00 -2.63
N ALA A 13 -3.55 -8.66 -2.53
CA ALA A 13 -3.75 -10.00 -3.07
C ALA A 13 -3.95 -10.02 -4.60
N ILE A 14 -4.54 -8.97 -5.17
CA ILE A 14 -5.03 -9.00 -6.56
C ILE A 14 -4.31 -7.99 -7.47
N ALA A 15 -3.72 -6.91 -6.93
CA ALA A 15 -3.14 -5.87 -7.76
C ALA A 15 -1.72 -6.21 -8.23
N ASP A 16 -1.45 -6.06 -9.54
CA ASP A 16 -0.09 -6.08 -10.06
C ASP A 16 0.67 -4.79 -9.70
N ARG A 17 -0.05 -3.66 -9.71
CA ARG A 17 0.48 -2.32 -9.53
C ARG A 17 -0.42 -1.51 -8.59
N ILE A 18 0.19 -0.66 -7.78
CA ILE A 18 -0.49 0.28 -6.90
C ILE A 18 -0.13 1.71 -7.28
N ILE A 19 -1.16 2.56 -7.30
CA ILE A 19 -1.04 4.00 -7.40
C ILE A 19 -1.61 4.57 -6.11
N PHE A 20 -0.75 5.12 -5.27
CA PHE A 20 -1.13 5.76 -4.02
C PHE A 20 -1.27 7.26 -4.25
N LEU A 21 -2.47 7.76 -3.99
CA LEU A 21 -2.83 9.16 -4.17
C LEU A 21 -2.86 9.88 -2.82
N ASP A 22 -2.28 11.06 -2.76
CA ASP A 22 -2.38 11.97 -1.61
C ASP A 22 -2.50 13.41 -2.13
N GLN A 23 -3.38 14.20 -1.51
CA GLN A 23 -3.62 15.61 -1.88
C GLN A 23 -3.87 15.86 -3.39
N GLY A 24 -4.58 14.93 -4.04
CA GLY A 24 -4.90 15.03 -5.47
C GLY A 24 -3.72 14.79 -6.41
N LYS A 25 -2.62 14.21 -5.91
CA LYS A 25 -1.43 13.85 -6.71
C LYS A 25 -1.07 12.38 -6.49
N ILE A 26 -0.37 11.79 -7.45
CA ILE A 26 0.29 10.50 -7.27
C ILE A 26 1.46 10.74 -6.32
N ALA A 27 1.32 10.25 -5.10
CA ALA A 27 2.35 10.32 -4.09
C ALA A 27 3.35 9.17 -4.28
N GLU A 28 2.87 7.99 -4.65
CA GLU A 28 3.73 6.83 -4.92
C GLU A 28 3.08 5.89 -5.95
N GLU A 29 3.90 5.25 -6.78
CA GLU A 29 3.46 4.24 -7.73
C GLU A 29 4.50 3.11 -7.81
N GLY A 30 4.04 1.86 -7.87
CA GLY A 30 4.94 0.71 -7.93
C GLY A 30 4.20 -0.61 -8.02
N THR A 31 4.93 -1.71 -7.91
CA THR A 31 4.33 -3.04 -7.74
C THR A 31 3.63 -3.11 -6.38
N ALA A 32 2.53 -3.86 -6.25
CA ALA A 32 1.86 -4.05 -4.96
C ALA A 32 2.82 -4.58 -3.89
N GLN A 33 3.67 -5.56 -4.23
CA GLN A 33 4.66 -6.10 -3.30
C GLN A 33 5.57 -5.01 -2.72
N ALA A 34 6.22 -4.22 -3.58
CA ALA A 34 7.11 -3.14 -3.14
C ALA A 34 6.37 -2.09 -2.28
N PHE A 35 5.15 -1.71 -2.64
CA PHE A 35 4.38 -0.71 -1.88
C PHE A 35 4.09 -1.17 -0.45
N PHE A 36 3.71 -2.43 -0.25
CA PHE A 36 3.38 -2.95 1.09
C PHE A 36 4.60 -3.38 1.93
N THR A 37 5.69 -3.84 1.31
CA THR A 37 6.88 -4.32 2.05
C THR A 37 7.98 -3.28 2.20
N ASN A 38 8.11 -2.37 1.23
CA ASN A 38 9.14 -1.34 1.22
C ASN A 38 8.60 -0.05 0.57
N PRO A 39 7.60 0.59 1.19
CA PRO A 39 7.06 1.87 0.70
C PRO A 39 8.16 2.93 0.64
N GLN A 40 8.30 3.60 -0.50
CA GLN A 40 9.41 4.51 -0.78
C GLN A 40 9.19 5.91 -0.20
N THR A 41 7.93 6.32 -0.04
CA THR A 41 7.60 7.66 0.46
C THR A 41 7.22 7.65 1.93
N LYS A 42 7.59 8.73 2.64
CA LYS A 42 7.21 8.95 4.03
C LYS A 42 5.69 8.91 4.22
N ARG A 43 4.93 9.42 3.23
CA ARG A 43 3.47 9.44 3.28
C ARG A 43 2.87 8.03 3.16
N ALA A 44 3.38 7.19 2.26
CA ALA A 44 2.94 5.80 2.15
C ALA A 44 3.31 5.01 3.41
N GLN A 45 4.51 5.22 3.97
CA GLN A 45 4.91 4.63 5.26
C GLN A 45 3.95 5.04 6.39
N GLU A 46 3.67 6.33 6.54
CA GLU A 46 2.72 6.82 7.54
C GLU A 46 1.32 6.24 7.34
N PHE A 47 0.85 6.18 6.10
CA PHE A 47 -0.44 5.59 5.76
C PHE A 47 -0.51 4.10 6.16
N LEU A 48 0.49 3.31 5.79
CA LEU A 48 0.56 1.89 6.11
C LEU A 48 0.82 1.61 7.59
N ASN A 49 1.38 2.55 8.35
CA ASN A 49 1.58 2.40 9.79
C ASN A 49 0.30 2.63 10.61
N VAL A 50 -0.62 3.47 10.12
CA VAL A 50 -1.92 3.72 10.79
C VAL A 50 -2.79 2.46 10.78
N PHE A 51 -2.71 1.69 9.71
CA PHE A 51 -3.34 0.39 9.61
C PHE A 51 -2.27 -0.63 9.97
N ASP A 52 -2.09 -1.01 11.24
CA ASP A 52 -0.97 -1.84 11.69
C ASP A 52 -0.76 -3.14 10.87
N PHE A 53 -0.04 -3.03 9.74
CA PHE A 53 0.44 -4.12 8.91
C PHE A 53 1.74 -4.72 9.48
N SER A 54 2.31 -4.07 10.51
CA SER A 54 3.58 -4.47 11.13
C SER A 54 3.43 -5.62 12.12
N GLN A 55 2.24 -5.83 12.70
CA GLN A 55 1.95 -6.98 13.58
C GLN A 55 1.74 -8.33 12.85
N PHE A 56 1.61 -8.35 11.52
CA PHE A 56 1.32 -9.61 10.81
C PHE A 56 2.57 -10.48 10.53
N GLY A 57 3.78 -9.93 10.67
CA GLY A 57 5.03 -10.69 10.47
C GLY A 57 5.50 -11.50 11.67
N SER A 58 4.86 -11.38 12.83
CA SER A 58 5.28 -12.03 14.09
C SER A 58 4.46 -13.26 14.49
N TYR A 59 3.54 -13.71 13.62
CA TYR A 59 2.70 -14.90 13.85
C TYR A 59 2.91 -16.01 12.80
N LEU A 60 4.01 -15.95 12.06
CA LEU A 60 4.61 -17.06 11.30
C LEU A 60 6.10 -17.15 11.65
#